data_AF-A0A9Q0UNW5-F1
#
_entry.id   AF-A0A9Q0UNW5-F1
#
_cell.length_a   1.000
_cell.length_b   1.000
_cell.length_c   1.000
_cell.angle_alpha   90.00
_cell.angle_beta   90.00
_cell.angle_gamma   90.00
#
_symmetry.space_group_name_H-M   'P 1'
#
loop_
_entity.id
_entity.type
_entity.pdbx_description
1 polymer ?
#
loop_
_entity_poly.entity_id
_entity_poly.type
_entity_poly.pdbx_seq_one_letter_code
_entity_poly.pdbx_strand_id
1 'polypeptide(L)'
;MLFLEAPVGVGFSYTNNSQDLYKLGDKVTADDSHAFLINWFRRFPNFKSHNFYIAGESYAGHYVPQLAELIYERNKGATKSSYINLKGFMIGNAVMNDETDSAGIVDYAWSHAIISDQLYHNIKECDHHQESVTNECVVHYRGFAEAYSDIDIYSIYTPVCLSDYSTRFSSKLVVAPRLLSALHELGHKLPSGYDPCTENYAEKFFNREDVQRALHANVTKLSYPYTPCSNAIRKWNDAADTILPIIQKLLNSGLRIWIYSGDTDGRVPVTSTRYSINKMGLKVNEEWRAWFHKSQVAGWVETYERGLVLATVRGAGHQVPVFAPQQSLSLFSHFLSAKTLPASSKF
;
A
#
# COMPACT_ATOMS: atom_id res chain seq x y z
N MET A 1 17.10 3.58 -6.37
CA MET A 1 15.63 3.64 -6.27
C MET A 1 15.19 5.03 -6.69
N LEU A 2 14.01 5.15 -7.29
CA LEU A 2 13.41 6.42 -7.71
C LEU A 2 12.07 6.53 -7.00
N PHE A 3 11.89 7.57 -6.19
CA PHE A 3 10.61 7.90 -5.56
C PHE A 3 9.95 9.00 -6.40
N LEU A 4 8.71 8.77 -6.81
CA LEU A 4 7.92 9.69 -7.62
C LEU A 4 6.70 10.11 -6.82
N GLU A 5 6.57 11.41 -6.57
CA GLU A 5 5.36 11.99 -6.02
C GLU A 5 4.36 12.19 -7.16
N ALA A 6 3.30 11.39 -7.19
CA ALA A 6 2.27 11.43 -8.21
C ALA A 6 0.90 11.14 -7.58
N PRO A 7 -0.20 11.68 -8.16
CA PRO A 7 -0.22 12.60 -9.29
C PRO A 7 0.13 14.05 -8.90
N VAL A 8 -0.07 14.99 -9.82
CA VAL A 8 0.06 16.41 -9.52
C VAL A 8 -0.82 16.83 -8.33
N GLY A 9 -0.26 17.64 -7.43
CA GLY A 9 -0.86 18.00 -6.15
C GLY A 9 -0.38 17.16 -4.97
N VAL A 10 0.35 16.07 -5.19
CA VAL A 10 0.97 15.24 -4.13
C VAL A 10 2.35 15.75 -3.77
N GLY A 11 2.64 15.91 -2.48
CA GLY A 11 3.94 16.34 -1.97
C GLY A 11 4.39 17.66 -2.60
N PHE A 12 5.48 17.62 -3.36
CA PHE A 12 6.03 18.76 -4.09
C PHE A 12 5.65 18.79 -5.58
N SER A 13 4.87 17.83 -6.08
CA SER A 13 4.42 17.78 -7.47
C SER A 13 3.31 18.80 -7.73
N TYR A 14 3.45 19.62 -8.78
CA TYR A 14 2.56 20.76 -9.04
C TYR A 14 2.25 20.97 -10.52
N THR A 15 1.23 21.79 -10.79
CA THR A 15 0.82 22.24 -12.14
C THR A 15 0.70 23.76 -12.15
N ASN A 16 0.94 24.37 -13.31
CA ASN A 16 0.65 25.79 -13.56
C ASN A 16 -0.82 26.01 -13.97
N ASN A 17 -1.58 24.95 -14.21
CA ASN A 17 -2.99 25.00 -14.57
C ASN A 17 -3.83 24.33 -13.48
N SER A 18 -4.49 25.14 -12.65
CA SER A 18 -5.32 24.65 -11.55
C SER A 18 -6.48 23.74 -11.99
N GLN A 19 -6.87 23.76 -13.28
CA GLN A 19 -7.90 22.87 -13.81
C GLN A 19 -7.46 21.40 -13.85
N ASP A 20 -6.16 21.11 -13.83
CA ASP A 20 -5.68 19.72 -13.89
C ASP A 20 -6.04 18.96 -12.60
N LEU A 21 -6.09 19.64 -11.45
CA LEU A 21 -6.50 19.06 -10.15
C LEU A 21 -7.94 18.54 -10.15
N TYR A 22 -8.78 18.97 -11.09
CA TYR A 22 -10.17 18.52 -11.23
C TYR A 22 -10.34 17.38 -12.24
N LYS A 23 -9.27 17.00 -12.95
CA LYS A 23 -9.23 15.96 -13.99
C LYS A 23 -8.49 14.70 -13.55
N LEU A 24 -8.04 14.66 -12.29
CA LEU A 24 -7.26 13.55 -11.76
C LEU A 24 -8.07 12.26 -11.69
N GLY A 25 -7.36 11.15 -11.81
CA GLY A 25 -7.88 9.80 -11.90
C GLY A 25 -6.77 8.83 -12.27
N ASP A 26 -7.09 7.53 -12.26
CA ASP A 26 -6.12 6.46 -12.52
C ASP A 26 -5.43 6.64 -13.89
N LYS A 27 -6.21 6.90 -14.94
CA LYS A 27 -5.70 7.02 -16.30
C LYS A 27 -4.70 8.17 -16.45
N VAL A 28 -5.07 9.36 -15.99
CA VAL A 28 -4.20 10.55 -16.08
C VAL A 28 -2.92 10.32 -15.26
N THR A 29 -3.04 9.69 -14.09
CA THR A 29 -1.89 9.36 -13.24
C THR A 29 -0.91 8.42 -13.95
N ALA A 30 -1.41 7.40 -14.65
CA ALA A 30 -0.57 6.50 -15.44
C ALA A 30 0.09 7.21 -16.64
N ASP A 31 -0.68 8.01 -17.39
CA ASP A 31 -0.19 8.77 -18.54
C ASP A 31 0.91 9.77 -18.16
N ASP A 32 0.70 10.55 -17.10
CA ASP A 32 1.66 11.53 -16.59
C ASP A 32 2.91 10.85 -16.01
N SER A 33 2.74 9.75 -15.27
CA SER A 33 3.87 8.97 -14.75
C SER A 33 4.72 8.36 -15.87
N HIS A 34 4.09 7.87 -16.93
CA HIS A 34 4.80 7.40 -18.13
C HIS A 34 5.54 8.56 -18.82
N ALA A 35 4.89 9.72 -19.01
CA ALA A 35 5.54 10.90 -19.59
C ALA A 35 6.74 11.39 -18.74
N PHE A 36 6.62 11.34 -17.41
CA PHE A 36 7.72 11.58 -16.50
C PHE A 36 8.88 10.60 -16.73
N LEU A 37 8.62 9.28 -16.77
CA LEU A 37 9.66 8.27 -16.96
C LEU A 37 10.41 8.44 -18.29
N ILE A 38 9.69 8.74 -19.38
CA ILE A 38 10.32 9.01 -20.69
C ILE A 38 11.28 10.21 -20.59
N ASN A 39 10.86 11.30 -19.93
CA ASN A 39 11.70 12.48 -19.73
C ASN A 39 12.86 12.20 -18.77
N TRP A 40 12.63 11.41 -17.72
CA TRP A 40 13.65 11.02 -16.75
C TRP A 40 14.75 10.19 -17.42
N PHE A 41 14.41 9.19 -18.22
CA PHE A 41 15.40 8.41 -18.98
C PHE A 41 16.11 9.22 -20.06
N ARG A 42 15.50 10.30 -20.57
CA ARG A 42 16.19 11.25 -21.46
C ARG A 42 17.20 12.10 -20.69
N ARG A 43 16.85 12.53 -19.47
CA ARG A 43 17.74 13.30 -18.57
C ARG A 43 18.88 12.45 -18.02
N PHE A 44 18.61 11.17 -17.73
CA PHE A 44 19.53 10.21 -17.11
C PHE A 44 19.71 8.96 -18.00
N PRO A 45 20.34 9.09 -19.19
CA PRO A 45 20.39 8.02 -20.19
C PRO A 45 21.15 6.77 -19.72
N ASN A 46 22.07 6.90 -18.76
CA ASN A 46 22.82 5.78 -18.18
C ASN A 46 21.91 4.73 -17.52
N PHE A 47 20.69 5.09 -17.13
CA PHE A 47 19.75 4.15 -16.53
C PHE A 47 18.90 3.38 -17.53
N LYS A 48 18.93 3.75 -18.80
CA LYS A 48 17.98 3.26 -19.81
C LYS A 48 18.12 1.77 -20.11
N SER A 49 19.33 1.24 -20.03
CA SER A 49 19.61 -0.19 -20.25
C SER A 49 19.36 -1.06 -19.01
N HIS A 50 19.15 -0.48 -17.83
CA HIS A 50 18.92 -1.26 -16.62
C HIS A 50 17.58 -1.97 -16.67
N ASN A 51 17.47 -3.08 -15.94
CA ASN A 51 16.19 -3.69 -15.66
C ASN A 51 15.34 -2.71 -14.84
N PHE A 52 14.14 -2.41 -15.35
CA PHE A 52 13.22 -1.51 -14.71
C PHE A 52 12.13 -2.30 -13.99
N TYR A 53 11.90 -1.96 -12.74
CA TYR A 53 10.86 -2.53 -11.89
C TYR A 53 10.06 -1.39 -11.27
N ILE A 54 8.77 -1.61 -11.07
CA ILE A 54 7.88 -0.68 -10.37
C ILE A 54 7.51 -1.31 -9.04
N ALA A 55 7.56 -0.53 -7.96
CA ALA A 55 7.09 -0.98 -6.66
C ALA A 55 6.15 0.06 -6.07
N GLY A 56 5.14 -0.38 -5.33
CA GLY A 56 4.17 0.48 -4.68
C GLY A 56 3.44 -0.24 -3.55
N GLU A 57 2.66 0.52 -2.79
CA GLU A 57 1.87 0.02 -1.67
C GLU A 57 0.46 0.65 -1.68
N SER A 58 -0.51 0.00 -1.04
CA SER A 58 -1.85 0.55 -0.84
C SER A 58 -2.60 0.76 -2.17
N TYR A 59 -3.10 1.97 -2.42
CA TYR A 59 -3.73 2.35 -3.68
C TYR A 59 -2.78 2.26 -4.89
N ALA A 60 -1.47 2.14 -4.68
CA ALA A 60 -0.55 1.79 -5.77
C ALA A 60 -0.80 0.39 -6.34
N GLY A 61 -1.67 -0.42 -5.72
CA GLY A 61 -2.29 -1.58 -6.36
C GLY A 61 -3.02 -1.25 -7.66
N HIS A 62 -3.55 -0.03 -7.81
CA HIS A 62 -4.03 0.50 -9.09
C HIS A 62 -2.88 1.09 -9.93
N TYR A 63 -2.14 2.03 -9.36
CA TYR A 63 -1.13 2.80 -10.09
C TYR A 63 -0.07 1.94 -10.75
N VAL A 64 0.43 0.92 -10.05
CA VAL A 64 1.56 0.11 -10.51
C VAL A 64 1.17 -0.80 -11.68
N PRO A 65 0.11 -1.64 -11.60
CA PRO A 65 -0.33 -2.43 -12.74
C PRO A 65 -0.75 -1.59 -13.94
N GLN A 66 -1.45 -0.47 -13.74
CA GLN A 66 -1.91 0.40 -14.83
C GLN A 66 -0.71 1.08 -15.55
N LEU A 67 0.27 1.59 -14.79
CA LEU A 67 1.50 2.13 -15.37
C LEU A 67 2.32 1.04 -16.09
N ALA A 68 2.42 -0.15 -15.49
CA ALA A 68 3.10 -1.29 -16.10
C ALA A 68 2.44 -1.71 -17.43
N GLU A 69 1.10 -1.70 -17.49
CA GLU A 69 0.34 -1.96 -18.71
C GLU A 69 0.59 -0.91 -19.77
N LEU A 70 0.54 0.37 -19.40
CA LEU A 70 0.81 1.45 -20.34
C LEU A 70 2.22 1.33 -20.93
N ILE A 71 3.24 1.07 -20.09
CA ILE A 71 4.61 0.82 -20.56
C ILE A 71 4.67 -0.39 -21.50
N TYR A 72 4.03 -1.49 -21.12
CA TYR A 72 3.99 -2.71 -21.94
C TYR A 72 3.38 -2.45 -23.32
N GLU A 73 2.26 -1.73 -23.40
CA GLU A 73 1.61 -1.38 -24.66
C GLU A 73 2.46 -0.40 -25.49
N ARG A 74 3.02 0.63 -24.87
CA ARG A 74 3.88 1.60 -25.57
C ARG A 74 5.17 0.97 -26.10
N ASN A 75 5.70 -0.05 -25.43
CA ASN A 75 6.90 -0.77 -25.85
C ASN A 75 6.72 -1.54 -27.17
N LYS A 76 5.50 -2.00 -27.53
CA LYS A 76 5.27 -2.80 -28.75
C LYS A 76 5.63 -2.07 -30.05
N GLY A 77 5.57 -0.73 -30.04
CA GLY A 77 5.97 0.14 -31.16
C GLY A 77 7.05 1.15 -30.79
N ALA A 78 7.75 0.95 -29.66
CA ALA A 78 8.71 1.92 -29.16
C ALA A 78 10.00 1.93 -29.99
N THR A 79 10.53 3.13 -30.21
CA THR A 79 11.91 3.27 -30.66
C THR A 79 12.87 3.04 -29.50
N LYS A 80 14.17 2.89 -29.78
CA LYS A 80 15.21 2.80 -28.74
C LYS A 80 15.17 3.98 -27.76
N SER A 81 14.67 5.15 -28.16
CA SER A 81 14.59 6.33 -27.30
C SER A 81 13.33 6.37 -26.41
N SER A 82 12.29 5.59 -26.69
CA SER A 82 11.06 5.53 -25.87
C SER A 82 10.86 4.18 -25.18
N TYR A 83 11.67 3.18 -25.50
CA TYR A 83 11.59 1.86 -24.88
C TYR A 83 12.03 1.89 -23.41
N ILE A 84 11.23 1.26 -22.54
CA ILE A 84 11.54 1.06 -21.12
C ILE A 84 11.69 -0.44 -20.87
N ASN A 85 12.83 -0.88 -20.32
CA ASN A 85 13.15 -2.28 -20.08
C ASN A 85 12.44 -2.85 -18.84
N LEU A 86 11.11 -2.83 -18.84
CA LEU A 86 10.24 -3.32 -17.76
C LEU A 86 10.39 -4.84 -17.58
N LYS A 87 10.68 -5.26 -16.35
CA LYS A 87 10.86 -6.68 -15.99
C LYS A 87 9.82 -7.23 -15.03
N GLY A 88 9.08 -6.35 -14.36
CA GLY A 88 8.08 -6.75 -13.40
C GLY A 88 7.74 -5.66 -12.41
N PHE A 89 6.88 -6.00 -11.46
CA PHE A 89 6.51 -5.11 -10.38
C PHE A 89 6.22 -5.86 -9.09
N MET A 90 6.21 -5.11 -7.99
CA MET A 90 5.89 -5.60 -6.66
C MET A 90 4.92 -4.66 -5.95
N ILE A 91 3.80 -5.18 -5.44
CA ILE A 91 2.77 -4.37 -4.78
C ILE A 91 2.48 -4.90 -3.37
N GLY A 92 2.51 -3.99 -2.39
CA GLY A 92 2.32 -4.27 -0.96
C GLY A 92 0.96 -3.83 -0.45
N ASN A 93 0.28 -4.64 0.35
CA ASN A 93 -1.00 -4.31 1.00
C ASN A 93 -1.94 -3.58 0.03
N ALA A 94 -2.08 -4.17 -1.16
CA ALA A 94 -2.51 -3.46 -2.36
C ALA A 94 -4.02 -3.56 -2.56
N VAL A 95 -4.67 -2.42 -2.83
CA VAL A 95 -6.06 -2.39 -3.29
C VAL A 95 -6.10 -2.93 -4.71
N MET A 96 -6.91 -3.94 -4.98
CA MET A 96 -6.89 -4.65 -6.26
C MET A 96 -8.28 -4.95 -6.84
N ASN A 97 -9.28 -5.12 -5.99
CA ASN A 97 -10.60 -5.55 -6.43
C ASN A 97 -11.63 -5.25 -5.33
N ASP A 98 -12.47 -4.24 -5.57
CA ASP A 98 -13.38 -3.65 -4.59
C ASP A 98 -14.25 -4.69 -3.87
N GLU A 99 -14.79 -5.65 -4.61
CA GLU A 99 -15.62 -6.73 -4.06
C GLU A 99 -14.86 -7.59 -3.04
N THR A 100 -13.63 -8.01 -3.39
CA THR A 100 -12.83 -8.87 -2.50
C THR A 100 -12.16 -8.08 -1.39
N ASP A 101 -11.85 -6.80 -1.65
CA ASP A 101 -11.27 -5.91 -0.68
C ASP A 101 -12.28 -5.58 0.42
N SER A 102 -13.54 -5.34 0.04
CA SER A 102 -14.67 -5.13 0.95
C SER A 102 -15.01 -6.40 1.76
N ALA A 103 -15.07 -7.56 1.11
CA ALA A 103 -15.31 -8.82 1.82
C ALA A 103 -14.15 -9.15 2.79
N GLY A 104 -12.91 -8.98 2.33
CA GLY A 104 -11.72 -9.34 3.08
C GLY A 104 -11.50 -8.48 4.33
N ILE A 105 -11.80 -7.17 4.27
CA ILE A 105 -11.66 -6.27 5.42
C ILE A 105 -12.65 -6.60 6.54
N VAL A 106 -13.88 -7.00 6.19
CA VAL A 106 -14.91 -7.39 7.17
C VAL A 106 -14.55 -8.72 7.83
N ASP A 107 -14.16 -9.72 7.04
CA ASP A 107 -13.74 -11.04 7.55
C ASP A 107 -12.50 -10.94 8.43
N TYR A 108 -11.56 -10.05 8.08
CA TYR A 108 -10.37 -9.79 8.87
C TYR A 108 -10.72 -9.18 10.22
N ALA A 109 -11.54 -8.12 10.24
CA ALA A 109 -11.96 -7.48 11.48
C ALA A 109 -12.66 -8.45 12.43
N TRP A 110 -13.54 -9.31 11.90
CA TRP A 110 -14.25 -10.32 12.68
C TRP A 110 -13.30 -11.37 13.24
N SER A 111 -12.45 -11.97 12.39
CA SER A 111 -11.49 -13.00 12.81
C SER A 111 -10.43 -12.51 13.79
N HIS A 112 -10.20 -11.19 13.87
CA HIS A 112 -9.25 -10.56 14.80
C HIS A 112 -9.96 -9.93 16.03
N ALA A 113 -11.23 -10.27 16.25
CA ALA A 113 -12.03 -9.83 17.39
C ALA A 113 -12.21 -8.29 17.52
N ILE A 114 -12.13 -7.58 16.39
CA ILE A 114 -12.33 -6.13 16.33
C ILE A 114 -13.83 -5.81 16.29
N ILE A 115 -14.62 -6.64 15.60
CA ILE A 115 -16.08 -6.52 15.53
C ILE A 115 -16.76 -7.75 16.12
N SER A 116 -17.97 -7.56 16.64
CA SER A 116 -18.79 -8.65 17.20
C SER A 116 -19.41 -9.52 16.11
N ASP A 117 -19.81 -10.75 16.47
CA ASP A 117 -20.56 -11.64 15.59
C ASP A 117 -21.82 -10.95 15.03
N GLN A 118 -22.56 -10.22 15.86
CA GLN A 118 -23.78 -9.53 15.41
C GLN A 118 -23.47 -8.49 14.32
N LEU A 119 -22.43 -7.67 14.53
CA LEU A 119 -22.06 -6.64 13.55
C LEU A 119 -21.56 -7.28 12.25
N TYR A 120 -20.78 -8.36 12.35
CA TYR A 120 -20.31 -9.12 11.20
C TYR A 120 -21.48 -9.65 10.34
N HIS A 121 -22.46 -10.34 10.95
CA HIS A 121 -23.61 -10.89 10.22
C HIS A 121 -24.44 -9.77 9.56
N ASN A 122 -24.68 -8.66 10.27
CA ASN A 122 -25.43 -7.53 9.73
C ASN A 122 -24.75 -6.91 8.50
N ILE A 123 -23.42 -6.78 8.51
CA ILE A 123 -22.66 -6.26 7.35
C ILE A 123 -22.73 -7.26 6.19
N LYS A 124 -22.58 -8.56 6.46
CA LYS A 124 -22.72 -9.59 5.41
C LYS A 124 -24.09 -9.55 4.74
N GLU A 125 -25.17 -9.36 5.51
CA GLU A 125 -26.51 -9.20 4.95
C GLU A 125 -26.62 -7.97 4.04
N CYS A 126 -25.99 -6.85 4.42
CA CYS A 126 -25.92 -5.64 3.60
C CYS A 126 -25.17 -5.86 2.28
N ASP A 127 -24.05 -6.59 2.29
CA ASP A 127 -23.29 -6.89 1.07
C ASP A 127 -24.09 -7.76 0.07
N HIS A 128 -25.03 -8.58 0.56
CA HIS A 128 -25.87 -9.44 -0.28
C HIS A 128 -27.02 -8.70 -0.99
N HIS A 129 -27.48 -7.55 -0.47
CA HIS A 129 -28.65 -6.82 -0.96
C HIS A 129 -28.26 -5.53 -1.71
N GLN A 130 -27.40 -5.66 -2.73
CA GLN A 130 -26.77 -4.56 -3.49
C GLN A 130 -27.70 -3.52 -4.14
N GLU A 131 -29.03 -3.73 -4.17
CA GLU A 131 -29.94 -2.85 -4.93
C GLU A 131 -30.35 -1.56 -4.21
N SER A 132 -30.09 -1.41 -2.91
CA SER A 132 -30.08 -0.10 -2.26
C SER A 132 -29.42 -0.19 -0.88
N VAL A 133 -28.40 0.64 -0.62
CA VAL A 133 -27.86 0.80 0.74
C VAL A 133 -28.99 1.35 1.61
N THR A 134 -29.61 0.49 2.41
CA THR A 134 -30.65 0.91 3.36
C THR A 134 -30.03 1.81 4.42
N ASN A 135 -30.84 2.67 5.05
CA ASN A 135 -30.37 3.48 6.19
C ASN A 135 -29.77 2.61 7.31
N GLU A 136 -30.21 1.36 7.42
CA GLU A 136 -29.71 0.36 8.38
C GLU A 136 -28.28 -0.09 8.04
N CYS A 137 -27.99 -0.37 6.77
CA CYS A 137 -26.62 -0.69 6.33
C CYS A 137 -25.64 0.44 6.60
N VAL A 138 -26.05 1.70 6.42
CA VAL A 138 -25.22 2.86 6.78
C VAL A 138 -24.84 2.84 8.27
N VAL A 139 -25.77 2.44 9.15
CA VAL A 139 -25.50 2.32 10.59
C VAL A 139 -24.49 1.21 10.87
N HIS A 140 -24.60 0.06 10.20
CA HIS A 140 -23.66 -1.05 10.38
C HIS A 140 -22.24 -0.69 9.91
N TYR A 141 -22.09 -0.06 8.74
CA TYR A 141 -20.76 0.41 8.31
C TYR A 141 -20.20 1.53 9.21
N ARG A 142 -21.06 2.36 9.81
CA ARG A 142 -20.60 3.31 10.85
C ARG A 142 -20.09 2.56 12.08
N GLY A 143 -20.81 1.56 12.55
CA GLY A 143 -20.35 0.71 13.66
C GLY A 143 -19.02 0.01 13.35
N PHE A 144 -18.82 -0.42 12.10
CA PHE A 144 -17.54 -0.95 11.64
C PHE A 144 -16.41 0.09 11.73
N ALA A 145 -16.65 1.31 11.26
CA ALA A 145 -15.67 2.39 11.37
C ALA A 145 -15.37 2.77 12.83
N GLU A 146 -16.38 2.77 13.69
CA GLU A 146 -16.24 3.04 15.13
C GLU A 146 -15.41 1.95 15.85
N ALA A 147 -15.49 0.69 15.42
CA ALA A 147 -14.69 -0.40 16.00
C ALA A 147 -13.17 -0.21 15.83
N TYR A 148 -12.75 0.56 14.81
CA TYR A 148 -11.35 0.93 14.59
C TYR A 148 -10.97 2.28 15.21
N SER A 149 -11.89 3.00 15.87
CA SER A 149 -11.64 4.39 16.30
C SER A 149 -10.58 4.55 17.39
N ASP A 150 -10.36 3.50 18.19
CA ASP A 150 -9.39 3.50 19.30
C ASP A 150 -8.07 2.76 18.98
N ILE A 151 -7.91 2.24 17.75
CA ILE A 151 -6.72 1.49 17.31
C ILE A 151 -6.21 2.01 15.97
N ASP A 152 -4.97 1.68 15.62
CA ASP A 152 -4.45 1.95 14.28
C ASP A 152 -4.92 0.86 13.30
N ILE A 153 -5.82 1.21 12.37
CA ILE A 153 -6.27 0.29 11.32
C ILE A 153 -5.12 -0.18 10.43
N TYR A 154 -4.04 0.60 10.30
CA TYR A 154 -2.87 0.24 9.50
C TYR A 154 -1.96 -0.77 10.21
N SER A 155 -2.11 -0.97 11.52
CA SER A 155 -1.47 -2.08 12.23
C SER A 155 -2.15 -2.34 13.58
N ILE A 156 -3.07 -3.32 13.59
CA ILE A 156 -4.06 -3.53 14.66
C ILE A 156 -3.48 -3.89 16.03
N TYR A 157 -2.18 -4.21 16.10
CA TYR A 157 -1.48 -4.61 17.33
C TYR A 157 -0.42 -3.60 17.80
N THR A 158 -0.29 -2.46 17.12
CA THR A 158 0.74 -1.47 17.43
C THR A 158 0.17 -0.24 18.16
N PRO A 159 1.00 0.47 18.94
CA PRO A 159 0.55 1.69 19.61
C PRO A 159 0.26 2.81 18.60
N VAL A 160 -0.63 3.74 18.97
CA VAL A 160 -0.93 4.96 18.22
C VAL A 160 -0.03 6.12 18.65
N CYS A 161 0.16 7.11 17.78
CA CYS A 161 0.87 8.34 18.13
C CYS A 161 -0.01 9.24 19.02
N LEU A 162 0.45 9.52 20.24
CA LEU A 162 -0.32 10.31 21.23
C LEU A 162 -0.01 11.82 21.20
N SER A 163 1.06 12.25 20.54
CA SER A 163 1.55 13.64 20.64
C SER A 163 0.67 14.68 19.91
N ASP A 164 -0.34 14.25 19.15
CA ASP A 164 -1.22 15.13 18.36
C ASP A 164 -2.73 14.91 18.60
N TYR A 165 -3.11 14.37 19.77
CA TYR A 165 -4.51 14.22 20.19
C TYR A 165 -5.27 15.55 20.39
N SER A 166 -4.72 16.69 19.96
CA SER A 166 -5.38 18.00 20.01
C SER A 166 -6.06 18.45 18.71
N THR A 167 -5.95 17.75 17.58
CA THR A 167 -6.50 18.33 16.33
C THR A 167 -7.32 17.49 15.36
N ARG A 168 -7.45 16.15 15.41
CA ARG A 168 -8.27 15.46 14.36
C ARG A 168 -9.18 14.30 14.69
N PHE A 169 -9.23 13.74 15.89
CA PHE A 169 -10.32 12.80 16.25
C PHE A 169 -10.83 13.05 17.68
N SER A 170 -12.15 12.94 17.80
CA SER A 170 -12.97 13.14 19.00
C SER A 170 -12.30 12.66 20.29
N SER A 171 -12.24 13.56 21.28
CA SER A 171 -12.03 13.25 22.69
C SER A 171 -12.81 12.01 23.14
N LYS A 172 -12.14 11.01 23.71
CA LYS A 172 -12.71 10.09 24.72
C LYS A 172 -11.59 9.45 25.55
N LEU A 173 -11.87 9.30 26.84
CA LEU A 173 -10.95 8.85 27.89
C LEU A 173 -10.46 7.42 27.66
N VAL A 174 -9.15 7.22 27.67
CA VAL A 174 -8.54 5.93 28.02
C VAL A 174 -8.64 5.77 29.54
N VAL A 175 -9.61 5.00 30.03
CA VAL A 175 -9.68 4.62 31.46
C VAL A 175 -8.73 3.44 31.68
N ALA A 176 -7.44 3.73 31.83
CA ALA A 176 -6.49 2.80 32.43
C ALA A 176 -6.42 3.04 33.95
N PRO A 177 -6.38 1.99 34.80
CA PRO A 177 -6.15 2.16 36.22
C PRO A 177 -4.81 2.88 36.45
N ARG A 178 -4.81 3.99 37.21
CA ARG A 178 -3.64 4.86 37.47
C ARG A 178 -2.39 4.14 38.02
N LEU A 179 -2.53 2.89 38.49
CA LEU A 179 -1.43 2.07 38.98
C LEU A 179 -0.61 1.42 37.84
N LEU A 180 -1.22 1.17 36.68
CA LEU A 180 -0.57 0.53 35.52
C LEU A 180 0.20 1.55 34.66
N SER A 181 -0.24 2.82 34.61
CA SER A 181 0.46 3.88 33.87
C SER A 181 1.81 4.26 34.50
N ALA A 182 1.95 4.18 35.82
CA ALA A 182 3.22 4.44 36.51
C ALA A 182 4.25 3.31 36.33
N LEU A 183 3.81 2.07 36.06
CA LEU A 183 4.67 0.95 35.71
C LEU A 183 4.96 0.89 34.20
N HIS A 184 4.13 1.51 33.37
CA HIS A 184 4.30 1.68 31.92
C HIS A 184 5.54 2.54 31.61
N GLU A 185 5.74 3.66 32.31
CA GLU A 185 6.90 4.56 32.12
C GLU A 185 8.27 3.87 32.35
N LEU A 186 8.34 2.86 33.21
CA LEU A 186 9.59 2.15 33.53
C LEU A 186 9.84 0.90 32.67
N GLY A 187 8.96 0.55 31.73
CA GLY A 187 8.92 -0.77 31.09
C GLY A 187 9.06 -0.85 29.57
N HIS A 188 9.02 0.25 28.81
CA HIS A 188 9.05 0.16 27.34
C HIS A 188 10.46 0.23 26.76
N LYS A 189 11.09 -0.93 26.64
CA LYS A 189 11.68 -1.26 25.34
C LYS A 189 10.52 -1.22 24.35
N LEU A 190 10.43 -0.17 23.52
CA LEU A 190 9.48 -0.13 22.40
C LEU A 190 9.52 -1.49 21.68
N PRO A 191 8.39 -2.04 21.23
CA PRO A 191 8.42 -3.22 20.40
C PRO A 191 9.27 -2.91 19.17
N SER A 192 10.49 -3.44 19.13
CA SER A 192 11.28 -3.58 17.90
C SER A 192 11.41 -2.34 17.00
N GLY A 193 11.62 -1.14 17.57
CA GLY A 193 12.04 0.03 16.80
C GLY A 193 10.98 0.69 15.90
N TYR A 194 9.70 0.34 16.04
CA TYR A 194 8.59 1.07 15.42
C TYR A 194 8.22 2.30 16.26
N ASP A 195 8.12 3.47 15.62
CA ASP A 195 7.64 4.71 16.23
C ASP A 195 6.37 5.18 15.48
N PRO A 196 5.19 5.18 16.12
CA PRO A 196 3.94 5.54 15.46
C PRO A 196 3.86 7.02 15.09
N CYS A 197 4.74 7.88 15.62
CA CYS A 197 4.79 9.31 15.29
C CYS A 197 5.75 9.62 14.12
N THR A 198 6.31 8.61 13.45
CA THR A 198 7.28 8.78 12.36
C THR A 198 6.77 9.70 11.25
N GLU A 199 5.51 9.57 10.86
CA GLU A 199 4.88 10.40 9.83
C GLU A 199 4.90 11.89 10.21
N ASN A 200 4.60 12.23 11.47
CA ASN A 200 4.60 13.61 11.96
C ASN A 200 6.00 14.23 11.91
N TYR A 201 7.05 13.44 12.16
CA TYR A 201 8.43 13.91 12.01
C TYR A 201 8.78 14.14 10.55
N ALA A 202 8.34 13.26 9.64
CA ALA A 202 8.56 13.41 8.20
C ALA A 202 7.87 14.68 7.66
N GLU A 203 6.60 14.92 8.03
CA GLU A 203 5.87 16.12 7.63
C GLU A 203 6.57 17.40 8.11
N LYS A 204 7.01 17.44 9.38
CA LYS A 204 7.79 18.56 9.92
C LYS A 204 9.11 18.75 9.18
N PHE A 205 9.81 17.66 8.85
CA PHE A 205 11.08 17.69 8.13
C PHE A 205 10.93 18.26 6.72
N PHE A 206 9.98 17.75 5.92
CA PHE A 206 9.77 18.19 4.54
C PHE A 206 9.21 19.62 4.43
N ASN A 207 8.59 20.15 5.49
CA ASN A 207 8.15 21.55 5.53
C ASN A 207 9.23 22.56 5.94
N ARG A 208 10.45 22.12 6.28
CA ARG A 208 11.55 23.06 6.55
C ARG A 208 12.06 23.71 5.27
N GLU A 209 12.26 25.02 5.30
CA GLU A 209 12.76 25.78 4.14
C GLU A 209 14.15 25.32 3.67
N ASP A 210 15.04 24.97 4.61
CA ASP A 210 16.39 24.52 4.27
C ASP A 210 16.37 23.13 3.61
N VAL A 211 15.46 22.25 4.03
CA VAL A 211 15.22 20.95 3.40
C VAL A 211 14.66 21.12 1.99
N GLN A 212 13.62 21.93 1.81
CA GLN A 212 13.03 22.17 0.48
C GLN A 212 14.06 22.77 -0.48
N ARG A 213 14.88 23.71 -0.01
CA ARG A 213 15.98 24.29 -0.79
C ARG A 213 17.01 23.24 -1.21
N ALA A 214 17.41 22.35 -0.28
CA ALA A 214 18.38 21.30 -0.55
C ALA A 214 17.86 20.25 -1.54
N LEU A 215 16.56 19.94 -1.51
CA LEU A 215 15.91 19.02 -2.44
C LEU A 215 15.61 19.65 -3.81
N HIS A 216 15.82 20.97 -3.97
CA HIS A 216 15.30 21.74 -5.09
C HIS A 216 13.78 21.55 -5.28
N ALA A 217 13.07 21.39 -4.16
CA ALA A 217 11.63 21.26 -4.09
C ALA A 217 10.96 22.62 -3.83
N ASN A 218 9.65 22.70 -4.02
CA ASN A 218 8.86 23.92 -3.80
C ASN A 218 9.40 25.18 -4.51
N VAL A 219 10.04 25.02 -5.68
CA VAL A 219 10.67 26.13 -6.42
C VAL A 219 9.67 27.16 -6.94
N THR A 220 8.40 26.80 -7.04
CA THR A 220 7.30 27.66 -7.49
C THR A 220 6.51 28.32 -6.37
N LYS A 221 6.90 28.12 -5.10
CA LYS A 221 6.16 28.60 -3.91
C LYS A 221 4.72 28.09 -3.93
N LEU A 222 4.56 26.78 -3.80
CA LEU A 222 3.29 26.09 -3.72
C LEU A 222 2.39 26.75 -2.66
N SER A 223 1.10 26.85 -2.98
CA SER A 223 0.09 27.47 -2.11
C SER A 223 -0.32 26.58 -0.93
N TYR A 224 0.26 25.38 -0.82
CA TYR A 224 -0.01 24.39 0.20
C TYR A 224 1.30 23.85 0.78
N PRO A 225 1.31 23.45 2.06
CA PRO A 225 2.46 22.79 2.67
C PRO A 225 2.61 21.36 2.14
N TYR A 226 3.79 20.76 2.34
CA TYR A 226 3.95 19.33 2.17
C TYR A 226 3.07 18.60 3.19
N THR A 227 2.28 17.63 2.74
CA THR A 227 1.57 16.69 3.61
C THR A 227 1.76 15.27 3.05
N PRO A 228 1.81 14.23 3.90
CA PRO A 228 1.97 12.84 3.45
C PRO A 228 0.90 12.41 2.45
N CYS A 229 -0.34 12.84 2.69
CA CYS A 229 -1.48 12.69 1.78
C CYS A 229 -1.98 14.07 1.34
N SER A 230 -2.27 14.24 0.04
CA SER A 230 -2.61 15.54 -0.53
C SER A 230 -4.01 16.02 -0.14
N ASN A 231 -4.11 17.23 0.41
CA ASN A 231 -5.37 17.94 0.57
C ASN A 231 -5.75 18.79 -0.65
N ALA A 232 -4.86 18.89 -1.65
CA ALA A 232 -5.10 19.64 -2.88
C ALA A 232 -5.99 18.87 -3.87
N ILE A 233 -5.94 17.53 -3.80
CA ILE A 233 -6.77 16.64 -4.60
C ILE A 233 -8.14 16.53 -3.95
N ARG A 234 -9.18 17.04 -4.62
CA ARG A 234 -10.57 17.05 -4.10
C ARG A 234 -11.52 16.11 -4.83
N LYS A 235 -11.10 15.60 -5.99
CA LYS A 235 -11.92 14.77 -6.86
C LYS A 235 -11.05 13.73 -7.56
N TRP A 236 -11.53 12.50 -7.60
CA TRP A 236 -10.99 11.40 -8.38
C TRP A 236 -12.04 10.99 -9.41
N ASN A 237 -11.72 11.05 -10.70
CA ASN A 237 -12.72 10.94 -11.77
C ASN A 237 -12.87 9.52 -12.33
N ASP A 238 -11.82 8.71 -12.25
CA ASP A 238 -11.84 7.32 -12.68
C ASP A 238 -11.01 6.45 -11.72
N ALA A 239 -11.64 5.37 -11.28
CA ALA A 239 -11.06 4.26 -10.55
C ALA A 239 -11.74 3.00 -11.06
N ALA A 240 -10.98 1.99 -11.47
CA ALA A 240 -11.56 0.74 -11.95
C ALA A 240 -11.88 -0.18 -10.75
N ASP A 241 -13.08 -0.74 -10.67
CA ASP A 241 -13.48 -1.64 -9.56
C ASP A 241 -12.56 -2.86 -9.40
N THR A 242 -11.77 -3.19 -10.43
CA THR A 242 -10.82 -4.30 -10.41
C THR A 242 -9.64 -4.08 -11.36
N ILE A 243 -8.43 -4.45 -10.90
CA ILE A 243 -7.20 -4.46 -11.71
C ILE A 243 -6.70 -5.87 -12.02
N LEU A 244 -7.43 -6.91 -11.60
CA LEU A 244 -7.06 -8.32 -11.84
C LEU A 244 -6.88 -8.66 -13.33
N PRO A 245 -7.70 -8.16 -14.27
CA PRO A 245 -7.46 -8.38 -15.70
C PRO A 245 -6.10 -7.85 -16.18
N ILE A 246 -5.67 -6.71 -15.63
CA ILE A 246 -4.37 -6.11 -15.96
C ILE A 246 -3.23 -6.98 -15.42
N ILE A 247 -3.32 -7.41 -14.15
CA ILE A 247 -2.33 -8.35 -13.57
C ILE A 247 -2.25 -9.62 -14.42
N GLN A 248 -3.39 -10.20 -14.79
CA GLN A 248 -3.44 -11.44 -15.58
C GLN A 248 -2.78 -11.28 -16.97
N LYS A 249 -3.05 -10.15 -17.65
CA LYS A 249 -2.45 -9.80 -18.93
C LYS A 249 -0.93 -9.67 -18.82
N LEU A 250 -0.45 -8.96 -17.80
CA LEU A 250 0.98 -8.73 -17.59
C LEU A 250 1.71 -10.00 -17.17
N LEU A 251 1.08 -10.85 -16.35
CA LEU A 251 1.58 -12.18 -16.01
C LEU A 251 1.75 -13.04 -17.26
N ASN A 252 0.76 -13.04 -18.17
CA ASN A 252 0.82 -13.77 -19.45
C ASN A 252 1.92 -13.26 -20.39
N SER A 253 2.35 -12.01 -20.23
CA SER A 253 3.47 -11.44 -21.00
C SER A 253 4.85 -11.82 -20.45
N GLY A 254 4.91 -12.56 -19.33
CA GLY A 254 6.15 -13.00 -18.70
C GLY A 254 6.77 -11.99 -17.73
N LEU A 255 6.02 -10.98 -17.29
CA LEU A 255 6.48 -10.06 -16.25
C LEU A 255 6.50 -10.74 -14.89
N ARG A 256 7.52 -10.44 -14.07
CA ARG A 256 7.60 -10.90 -12.68
C ARG A 256 6.64 -10.07 -11.81
N ILE A 257 5.71 -10.73 -11.13
CA ILE A 257 4.71 -10.06 -10.29
C ILE A 257 4.73 -10.67 -8.90
N TRP A 258 5.08 -9.86 -7.91
CA TRP A 258 5.03 -10.22 -6.50
C TRP A 258 3.99 -9.35 -5.79
N ILE A 259 3.08 -9.99 -5.07
CA ILE A 259 2.09 -9.33 -4.22
C ILE A 259 2.45 -9.70 -2.79
N TYR A 260 2.51 -8.72 -1.90
CA TYR A 260 2.83 -8.98 -0.51
C TYR A 260 1.90 -8.25 0.46
N SER A 261 1.72 -8.80 1.65
CA SER A 261 0.89 -8.19 2.70
C SER A 261 1.53 -8.32 4.07
N GLY A 262 1.56 -7.22 4.83
CA GLY A 262 1.70 -7.30 6.28
C GLY A 262 0.48 -7.99 6.89
N ASP A 263 0.68 -8.98 7.76
CA ASP A 263 -0.42 -9.78 8.32
C ASP A 263 -1.17 -9.11 9.48
N THR A 264 -0.74 -7.91 9.90
CA THR A 264 -1.41 -7.09 10.92
C THR A 264 -2.11 -5.85 10.33
N ASP A 265 -2.08 -5.68 9.00
CA ASP A 265 -2.80 -4.60 8.33
C ASP A 265 -4.31 -4.85 8.35
N GLY A 266 -5.06 -3.99 9.03
CA GLY A 266 -6.52 -4.00 9.02
C GLY A 266 -7.15 -3.17 7.91
N ARG A 267 -6.36 -2.40 7.14
CA ARG A 267 -6.87 -1.52 6.08
C ARG A 267 -6.97 -2.23 4.72
N VAL A 268 -5.93 -2.96 4.33
CA VAL A 268 -5.91 -3.82 3.14
C VAL A 268 -5.34 -5.19 3.54
N PRO A 269 -6.10 -5.99 4.29
CA PRO A 269 -5.60 -7.19 4.91
C PRO A 269 -5.20 -8.28 3.91
N VAL A 270 -4.38 -9.22 4.40
CA VAL A 270 -4.00 -10.42 3.64
C VAL A 270 -5.23 -11.22 3.15
N THR A 271 -6.35 -11.18 3.88
CA THR A 271 -7.62 -11.81 3.47
C THR A 271 -8.12 -11.25 2.15
N SER A 272 -8.16 -9.93 2.00
CA SER A 272 -8.52 -9.23 0.76
C SER A 272 -7.63 -9.65 -0.40
N THR A 273 -6.30 -9.64 -0.18
CA THR A 273 -5.32 -10.07 -1.18
C THR A 273 -5.52 -11.54 -1.61
N ARG A 274 -5.75 -12.44 -0.65
CA ARG A 274 -6.00 -13.87 -0.93
C ARG A 274 -7.28 -14.07 -1.74
N TYR A 275 -8.35 -13.35 -1.42
CA TYR A 275 -9.61 -13.42 -2.16
C TYR A 275 -9.44 -12.93 -3.60
N SER A 276 -8.73 -11.81 -3.82
CA SER A 276 -8.43 -11.32 -5.16
C SER A 276 -7.64 -12.34 -5.99
N ILE A 277 -6.59 -12.93 -5.43
CA ILE A 277 -5.76 -13.92 -6.14
C ILE A 277 -6.56 -15.20 -6.42
N ASN A 278 -7.39 -15.65 -5.48
CA ASN A 278 -8.28 -16.78 -5.69
C ASN A 278 -9.26 -16.54 -6.87
N LYS A 279 -9.78 -15.32 -7.01
CA LYS A 279 -10.68 -14.93 -8.10
C LYS A 279 -10.00 -14.97 -9.48
N MET A 280 -8.67 -14.90 -9.55
CA MET A 280 -7.93 -15.07 -10.80
C MET A 280 -7.89 -16.53 -11.29
N GLY A 281 -8.25 -17.51 -10.46
CA GLY A 281 -8.31 -18.92 -10.85
C GLY A 281 -6.94 -19.54 -11.20
N LEU A 282 -5.86 -18.98 -10.67
CA LEU A 282 -4.50 -19.48 -10.90
C LEU A 282 -4.27 -20.81 -10.17
N LYS A 283 -3.63 -21.78 -10.83
CA LYS A 283 -3.18 -23.01 -10.17
C LYS A 283 -2.00 -22.74 -9.24
N VAL A 284 -2.01 -23.35 -8.06
CA VAL A 284 -0.86 -23.34 -7.15
C VAL A 284 0.25 -24.21 -7.75
N ASN A 285 1.47 -23.67 -7.80
CA ASN A 285 2.68 -24.36 -8.25
C ASN A 285 3.59 -24.78 -7.09
N GLU A 286 3.74 -23.92 -6.09
CA GLU A 286 4.38 -24.25 -4.81
C GLU A 286 3.43 -23.89 -3.67
N GLU A 287 3.08 -24.89 -2.85
CA GLU A 287 2.12 -24.74 -1.75
C GLU A 287 2.57 -23.74 -0.68
N TRP A 288 1.57 -23.15 -0.01
CA TRP A 288 1.73 -22.27 1.13
C TRP A 288 2.72 -22.80 2.18
N ARG A 289 3.82 -22.08 2.36
CA ARG A 289 4.88 -22.45 3.32
C ARG A 289 5.44 -21.24 4.04
N ALA A 290 6.06 -21.47 5.19
CA ALA A 290 6.82 -20.43 5.87
C ALA A 290 8.06 -20.02 5.03
N TRP A 291 8.46 -18.76 5.16
CA TRP A 291 9.78 -18.29 4.75
C TRP A 291 10.53 -17.65 5.92
N PHE A 292 11.86 -17.69 5.84
CA PHE A 292 12.72 -17.38 6.97
C PHE A 292 13.66 -16.19 6.71
N HIS A 293 13.89 -15.41 7.77
CA HIS A 293 14.94 -14.41 7.84
C HIS A 293 15.69 -14.58 9.17
N LYS A 294 17.03 -14.74 9.13
CA LYS A 294 17.88 -14.97 10.31
C LYS A 294 17.33 -16.04 11.27
N SER A 295 16.99 -17.20 10.71
CA SER A 295 16.45 -18.36 11.45
C SER A 295 15.08 -18.16 12.12
N GLN A 296 14.40 -17.04 11.89
CA GLN A 296 13.04 -16.77 12.34
C GLN A 296 12.06 -16.82 11.17
N VAL A 297 10.82 -17.24 11.44
CA VAL A 297 9.73 -17.15 10.45
C VAL A 297 9.45 -15.67 10.21
N ALA A 298 9.69 -15.24 8.98
CA ALA A 298 9.46 -13.87 8.54
C ALA A 298 8.09 -13.69 7.88
N GLY A 299 7.43 -14.79 7.52
CA GLY A 299 6.07 -14.82 7.01
C GLY A 299 5.81 -16.11 6.24
N TRP A 300 4.86 -16.08 5.32
CA TRP A 300 4.49 -17.21 4.48
C TRP A 300 4.51 -16.83 3.00
N VAL A 301 4.61 -17.81 2.12
CA VAL A 301 4.69 -17.61 0.68
C VAL A 301 4.00 -18.76 -0.05
N GLU A 302 3.33 -18.43 -1.15
CA GLU A 302 2.76 -19.36 -2.11
C GLU A 302 3.06 -18.87 -3.52
N THR A 303 3.41 -19.80 -4.40
CA THR A 303 3.72 -19.50 -5.80
C THR A 303 2.66 -20.12 -6.69
N TYR A 304 2.11 -19.32 -7.59
CA TYR A 304 1.11 -19.73 -8.55
C TYR A 304 1.73 -19.95 -9.94
N GLU A 305 0.99 -20.59 -10.82
CA GLU A 305 1.34 -20.75 -12.23
C GLU A 305 1.73 -19.40 -12.87
N ARG A 306 2.58 -19.46 -13.90
CA ARG A 306 3.18 -18.28 -14.56
C ARG A 306 4.05 -17.40 -13.62
N GLY A 307 4.28 -17.83 -12.38
CA GLY A 307 5.27 -17.24 -11.49
C GLY A 307 4.79 -16.05 -10.65
N LEU A 308 3.47 -15.88 -10.49
CA LEU A 308 2.92 -14.94 -9.51
C LEU A 308 3.23 -15.45 -8.10
N VAL A 309 3.76 -14.58 -7.24
CA VAL A 309 4.08 -14.91 -5.85
C VAL A 309 3.21 -14.07 -4.93
N LEU A 310 2.54 -14.73 -3.97
CA LEU A 310 1.97 -14.10 -2.80
C LEU A 310 2.89 -14.35 -1.60
N ALA A 311 3.29 -13.29 -0.90
CA ALA A 311 4.06 -13.40 0.33
C ALA A 311 3.41 -12.59 1.47
N THR A 312 3.45 -13.09 2.69
CA THR A 312 3.13 -12.30 3.87
C THR A 312 4.39 -11.92 4.62
N VAL A 313 4.31 -10.84 5.39
CA VAL A 313 5.35 -10.44 6.33
C VAL A 313 4.75 -10.41 7.72
N ARG A 314 5.26 -11.30 8.56
CA ARG A 314 4.73 -11.58 9.89
C ARG A 314 4.97 -10.40 10.85
N GLY A 315 3.91 -9.97 11.51
CA GLY A 315 3.91 -8.86 12.46
C GLY A 315 3.99 -7.48 11.82
N ALA A 316 3.87 -7.38 10.50
CA ALA A 316 3.95 -6.11 9.79
C ALA A 316 2.56 -5.54 9.52
N GLY A 317 2.42 -4.22 9.64
CA GLY A 317 1.22 -3.49 9.25
C GLY A 317 1.19 -3.16 7.76
N HIS A 318 0.39 -2.16 7.41
CA HIS A 318 0.16 -1.69 6.05
C HIS A 318 1.46 -1.26 5.36
N GLN A 319 2.27 -0.47 6.06
CA GLN A 319 3.57 -0.02 5.60
C GLN A 319 4.67 -1.02 5.95
N VAL A 320 4.66 -2.19 5.31
CA VAL A 320 5.52 -3.33 5.68
C VAL A 320 6.99 -2.96 5.88
N PRO A 321 7.63 -2.10 5.06
CA PRO A 321 9.02 -1.67 5.28
C PRO A 321 9.25 -0.89 6.59
N VAL A 322 8.23 -0.21 7.11
CA VAL A 322 8.29 0.52 8.39
C VAL A 322 8.24 -0.45 9.57
N PHE A 323 7.32 -1.43 9.53
CA PHE A 323 7.12 -2.38 10.64
C PHE A 323 8.17 -3.51 10.68
N ALA A 324 8.67 -3.95 9.52
CA ALA A 324 9.58 -5.09 9.41
C ALA A 324 10.73 -4.83 8.43
N PRO A 325 11.61 -3.84 8.67
CA PRO A 325 12.57 -3.35 7.68
C PRO A 325 13.56 -4.42 7.18
N GLN A 326 14.03 -5.32 8.05
CA GLN A 326 14.99 -6.37 7.67
C GLN A 326 14.33 -7.44 6.79
N GLN A 327 13.10 -7.83 7.14
CA GLN A 327 12.29 -8.79 6.41
C GLN A 327 11.90 -8.21 5.05
N SER A 328 11.47 -6.95 5.01
CA SER A 328 11.13 -6.21 3.79
C SER A 328 12.33 -6.07 2.85
N LEU A 329 13.53 -5.77 3.37
CA LEU A 329 14.75 -5.74 2.55
C LEU A 329 15.09 -7.14 2.00
N SER A 330 14.92 -8.19 2.80
CA SER A 330 15.10 -9.57 2.36
C SER A 330 14.14 -9.90 1.23
N LEU A 331 12.84 -9.64 1.42
CA LEU A 331 11.78 -9.84 0.44
C LEU A 331 12.10 -9.12 -0.89
N PHE A 332 12.41 -7.82 -0.81
CA PHE A 332 12.78 -7.00 -1.98
C PHE A 332 14.03 -7.49 -2.71
N SER A 333 15.06 -7.92 -1.98
CA SER A 333 16.30 -8.44 -2.56
C SER A 333 16.07 -9.76 -3.31
N HIS A 334 15.20 -10.63 -2.81
CA HIS A 334 14.83 -11.87 -3.49
C HIS A 334 14.02 -11.60 -4.77
N PHE A 335 13.07 -10.65 -4.71
CA PHE A 335 12.33 -10.19 -5.89
C PHE A 335 13.26 -9.69 -7.00
N LEU A 336 14.20 -8.79 -6.68
CA LEU A 336 15.13 -8.23 -7.67
C LEU A 336 16.07 -9.29 -8.24
N SER A 337 16.57 -10.19 -7.40
CA SER A 337 17.52 -11.24 -7.81
C SER A 337 16.89 -12.46 -8.46
N ALA A 338 15.56 -12.49 -8.61
CA ALA A 338 14.82 -13.63 -9.16
C ALA A 338 14.99 -14.93 -8.36
N LYS A 339 15.16 -14.81 -7.03
CA LYS A 339 15.33 -15.95 -6.13
C LYS A 339 14.06 -16.23 -5.34
N THR A 340 13.80 -17.50 -5.04
CA THR A 340 12.71 -17.90 -4.15
C THR A 340 13.04 -17.51 -2.70
N LEU A 341 11.99 -17.26 -1.90
CA LEU A 341 12.19 -16.92 -0.49
C LEU A 341 12.70 -18.14 0.31
N PRO A 342 13.63 -17.95 1.28
CA PRO A 342 14.27 -19.04 2.01
C PRO A 342 13.27 -19.97 2.71
N ALA A 343 13.38 -21.28 2.49
CA ALA A 343 12.45 -22.29 3.03
C ALA A 343 12.90 -22.93 4.35
N SER A 344 14.12 -22.65 4.84
CA SER A 344 14.65 -23.22 6.06
C SER A 344 15.27 -22.16 6.97
N SER A 345 15.31 -22.47 8.27
CA SER A 345 15.97 -21.64 9.30
C SER A 345 17.49 -21.81 9.34
N LYS A 346 18.05 -22.75 8.56
CA LYS A 346 19.46 -23.12 8.58
C LYS A 346 20.16 -22.47 7.39
N PHE A 347 21.02 -21.49 7.68
CA PHE A 347 22.08 -21.04 6.78
C PHE A 347 23.29 -21.96 6.89
#